data_AF-A0A943BDM7-F1
#
_entry.id   AF-A0A943BDM7-F1
#
_cell.length_a   1.000
_cell.length_b   1.000
_cell.length_c   1.000
_cell.angle_alpha   90.00
_cell.angle_beta   90.00
_cell.angle_gamma   90.00
#
_symmetry.space_group_name_H-M   'P 1'
#
loop_
_entity.id
_entity.type
_entity.pdbx_description
1 polymer ?
#
loop_
_entity_poly.entity_id
_entity_poly.type
_entity_poly.pdbx_seq_one_letter_code
_entity_poly.pdbx_strand_id
1 'polypeptide(L)'
;KTVILYGSYARGDYTKDSDIDIMVLLDLSDIDIKKYRHELSGVTYDFNMDYDVDIKPIAKNQEHFNKWVEVYLFYSNVASEGVKLFDAA
;
A
#
# COMPACT_ATOMS: atom_id res chain seq x y z
N LYS A 1 -12.11 3.45 4.32
CA LYS A 1 -10.63 3.41 4.39
C LYS A 1 -10.22 1.97 4.19
N THR A 2 -9.24 1.70 3.34
CA THR A 2 -8.89 0.32 2.98
C THR A 2 -7.39 0.15 3.02
N VAL A 3 -6.92 -0.99 3.53
CA VAL A 3 -5.50 -1.39 3.52
C VAL A 3 -5.38 -2.65 2.69
N ILE A 4 -4.50 -2.61 1.69
CA ILE A 4 -4.34 -3.66 0.70
C ILE A 4 -2.87 -4.07 0.69
N LEU A 5 -2.60 -5.35 0.96
CA LEU A 5 -1.31 -5.96 0.63
C LEU A 5 -1.27 -6.17 -0.89
N TYR A 6 -0.23 -5.72 -1.55
CA TYR A 6 -0.01 -5.97 -2.97
C TYR A 6 1.40 -6.51 -3.22
N GLY A 7 1.76 -6.67 -4.49
CA GLY A 7 3.10 -7.12 -4.85
C GLY A 7 3.31 -8.61 -4.59
N SER A 8 4.58 -8.99 -4.39
CA SER A 8 4.97 -10.40 -4.38
C SER A 8 4.39 -11.20 -3.20
N TYR A 9 4.24 -10.55 -2.05
CA TYR A 9 3.60 -11.16 -0.88
C TYR A 9 2.11 -11.42 -1.10
N ALA A 10 1.40 -10.55 -1.84
CA ALA A 10 0.00 -10.79 -2.19
C ALA A 10 -0.16 -11.95 -3.19
N ARG A 11 0.75 -12.05 -4.18
CA ARG A 11 0.74 -13.13 -5.18
C ARG A 11 1.28 -14.46 -4.64
N GLY A 12 2.03 -14.45 -3.53
CA GLY A 12 2.70 -15.63 -2.98
C GLY A 12 3.97 -16.03 -3.74
N ASP A 13 4.50 -15.16 -4.61
CA ASP A 13 5.73 -15.37 -5.38
C ASP A 13 6.95 -14.58 -4.83
N TYR A 14 6.86 -14.15 -3.56
CA TYR A 14 7.94 -13.44 -2.87
C TYR A 14 9.20 -14.28 -2.69
N THR A 15 10.33 -13.59 -2.61
CA THR A 15 11.64 -14.15 -2.32
C THR A 15 12.14 -13.63 -0.98
N LYS A 16 13.26 -14.18 -0.50
CA LYS A 16 13.91 -13.71 0.74
C LYS A 16 14.30 -12.22 0.71
N ASP A 17 14.50 -11.65 -0.49
CA ASP A 17 14.93 -10.26 -0.67
C ASP A 17 13.75 -9.35 -1.07
N SER A 18 12.51 -9.86 -1.01
CA SER A 18 11.31 -9.12 -1.37
C SER A 18 10.82 -8.23 -0.23
N ASP A 19 10.36 -7.04 -0.60
CA ASP A 19 9.65 -6.10 0.26
C ASP A 19 8.17 -6.48 0.44
N ILE A 20 7.58 -5.97 1.53
CA ILE A 20 6.16 -6.11 1.86
C ILE A 20 5.45 -4.81 1.48
N ASP A 21 4.81 -4.82 0.32
CA ASP A 21 4.12 -3.68 -0.29
C ASP A 21 2.70 -3.48 0.26
N ILE A 22 2.43 -2.31 0.86
CA ILE A 22 1.11 -2.01 1.44
C ILE A 22 0.54 -0.71 0.85
N MET A 23 -0.67 -0.77 0.31
CA MET A 23 -1.43 0.41 -0.12
C MET A 23 -2.49 0.76 0.91
N VAL A 24 -2.52 2.03 1.31
CA VAL A 24 -3.54 2.62 2.18
C VAL A 24 -4.40 3.58 1.37
N LEU A 25 -5.67 3.21 1.16
CA LEU A 25 -6.64 4.04 0.47
C LEU A 25 -7.40 4.91 1.47
N LEU A 26 -7.33 6.22 1.25
CA LEU A 26 -7.85 7.25 2.15
C LEU A 26 -8.81 8.19 1.41
N ASP A 27 -9.80 8.68 2.14
CA ASP A 27 -10.63 9.80 1.72
C ASP A 27 -9.95 11.13 2.12
N LEU A 28 -8.78 11.38 1.52
CA LEU A 28 -7.97 12.58 1.71
C LEU A 28 -7.42 13.03 0.36
N SER A 29 -7.22 14.32 0.18
CA SER A 29 -6.60 14.84 -1.05
C SER A 29 -5.14 14.35 -1.19
N ASP A 30 -4.64 14.26 -2.43
CA ASP A 30 -3.23 13.91 -2.68
C ASP A 30 -2.26 14.89 -1.99
N ILE A 31 -2.66 16.16 -1.82
CA ILE A 31 -1.89 17.18 -1.10
C ILE A 31 -1.81 16.86 0.39
N ASP A 32 -2.94 16.48 1.00
CA ASP A 32 -2.96 16.14 2.43
C ASP A 32 -2.21 14.84 2.70
N ILE A 33 -2.37 13.84 1.84
CA ILE A 33 -1.59 12.59 1.91
C ILE A 33 -0.08 12.88 1.86
N LYS A 34 0.35 13.76 0.97
CA LYS A 34 1.77 14.12 0.83
C LYS A 34 2.36 14.75 2.10
N LYS A 35 1.55 15.45 2.91
CA LYS A 35 1.99 16.01 4.19
C LYS A 35 2.43 14.94 5.18
N TYR A 36 1.81 13.75 5.13
CA TYR A 36 2.04 12.65 6.06
C TYR A 36 2.96 11.55 5.51
N ARG A 37 3.60 11.76 4.36
CA ARG A 37 4.39 10.72 3.68
C ARG A 37 5.53 10.18 4.54
N HIS A 38 6.17 11.06 5.32
CA HIS A 38 7.34 10.72 6.11
C HIS A 38 6.93 10.00 7.39
N GLU A 39 5.85 10.47 8.01
CA GLU A 39 5.21 9.83 9.15
C GLU A 39 4.74 8.43 8.79
N LEU A 40 4.13 8.24 7.61
CA LEU A 40 3.70 6.93 7.14
C LEU A 40 4.87 5.94 7.00
N SER A 41 5.98 6.36 6.39
CA SER A 41 7.19 5.54 6.32
C SER A 41 7.81 5.32 7.71
N GLY A 42 7.69 6.29 8.61
CA GLY A 42 8.18 6.18 9.98
C GLY A 42 7.45 5.14 10.81
N VAL A 43 6.16 4.90 10.56
CA VAL A 43 5.35 3.90 11.30
C VAL A 43 5.90 2.48 11.15
N THR A 44 6.52 2.15 10.02
CA THR A 44 7.09 0.81 9.80
C THR A 44 8.58 0.73 10.10
N TYR A 45 9.24 1.84 10.39
CA TYR A 45 10.70 1.89 10.49
C TYR A 45 11.27 0.99 11.60
N ASP A 46 10.82 1.16 12.85
CA ASP A 46 11.32 0.38 13.98
C ASP A 46 11.02 -1.12 13.79
N PHE A 47 9.82 -1.45 13.27
CA PHE A 47 9.45 -2.83 12.98
C PHE A 47 10.33 -3.45 11.87
N ASN A 48 10.60 -2.70 10.80
CA ASN A 48 11.51 -3.13 9.75
C ASN A 48 12.90 -3.44 10.32
N MET A 49 13.41 -2.58 11.20
CA MET A 49 14.72 -2.76 11.85
C MET A 49 14.77 -3.93 12.83
N ASP A 50 13.74 -4.09 13.67
CA ASP A 50 13.69 -5.11 14.71
C ASP A 50 13.55 -6.54 14.15
N TYR A 51 12.90 -6.68 12.99
CA TYR A 51 12.58 -7.98 12.39
C TYR A 51 13.32 -8.28 11.09
N ASP A 52 14.24 -7.40 10.65
CA ASP A 52 14.96 -7.52 9.37
C ASP A 52 13.99 -7.73 8.18
N VAL A 53 12.95 -6.91 8.13
CA VAL A 53 11.93 -6.89 7.07
C VAL A 53 11.87 -5.52 6.40
N ASP A 54 11.27 -5.45 5.21
CA ASP A 54 11.16 -4.20 4.44
C ASP A 54 9.70 -3.91 4.06
N ILE A 55 8.89 -3.45 5.02
CA ILE A 55 7.52 -3.02 4.78
C ILE A 55 7.52 -1.61 4.17
N LYS A 56 6.89 -1.47 3.00
CA LYS A 56 6.80 -0.23 2.22
C LYS A 56 5.36 0.24 2.08
N PRO A 57 4.88 1.07 3.02
CA PRO A 57 3.55 1.64 2.93
C PRO A 57 3.50 2.81 1.94
N ILE A 58 2.47 2.83 1.09
CA ILE A 58 2.08 3.99 0.28
C ILE A 58 0.64 4.36 0.58
N ALA A 59 0.33 5.65 0.60
CA ALA A 59 -1.04 6.15 0.71
C ALA A 59 -1.50 6.77 -0.61
N LYS A 60 -2.77 6.53 -0.96
CA LYS A 60 -3.42 7.08 -2.16
C LYS A 60 -4.85 7.52 -1.86
N ASN A 61 -5.30 8.55 -2.57
CA ASN A 61 -6.70 8.96 -2.54
C ASN A 61 -7.58 7.86 -3.16
N GLN A 62 -8.67 7.48 -2.49
CA GLN A 62 -9.57 6.42 -2.91
C GLN A 62 -10.26 6.72 -4.26
N GLU A 63 -10.73 7.95 -4.45
CA GLU A 63 -11.39 8.34 -5.70
C GLU A 63 -10.42 8.35 -6.87
N HIS A 64 -9.18 8.81 -6.65
CA HIS A 64 -8.09 8.74 -7.61
C HIS A 64 -7.83 7.27 -7.97
N PHE A 65 -7.64 6.41 -6.99
CA PHE A 65 -7.44 4.98 -7.25
C PHE A 65 -8.56 4.40 -8.11
N ASN A 66 -9.83 4.61 -7.72
CA ASN A 66 -11.00 4.11 -8.44
C ASN A 66 -11.10 4.66 -9.87
N LYS A 67 -10.77 5.93 -10.08
CA LYS A 67 -10.80 6.57 -11.40
C LYS A 67 -9.79 5.93 -12.37
N TRP A 68 -8.65 5.49 -11.86
CA TRP A 68 -7.52 5.05 -12.68
C TRP A 68 -7.32 3.53 -12.67
N VAL A 69 -8.10 2.77 -11.90
CA VAL A 69 -7.95 1.31 -11.75
C VAL A 69 -8.09 0.54 -13.08
N GLU A 70 -8.93 1.02 -13.98
CA GLU A 70 -9.18 0.36 -15.28
C GLU A 70 -8.10 0.66 -16.33
N VAL A 71 -7.29 1.70 -16.15
CA VAL A 71 -6.38 2.20 -17.19
C VAL A 71 -4.91 2.22 -16.75
N TYR A 72 -4.64 2.34 -15.45
CA TYR A 72 -3.28 2.39 -14.92
C TYR A 72 -2.89 1.02 -14.37
N LEU A 73 -1.98 0.33 -15.09
CA LEU A 73 -1.61 -1.06 -14.82
C LEU A 73 -1.25 -1.31 -13.34
N PHE A 74 -0.54 -0.37 -12.71
CA PHE A 74 -0.20 -0.49 -11.29
C PHE A 74 -1.45 -0.63 -10.40
N TYR A 75 -2.47 0.21 -10.59
CA TYR A 75 -3.71 0.13 -9.81
C TYR A 75 -4.55 -1.07 -10.21
N SER A 76 -4.56 -1.41 -11.51
CA SER A 76 -5.24 -2.61 -12.00
C SER A 76 -4.70 -3.86 -11.29
N ASN A 77 -3.38 -4.01 -11.20
CA ASN A 77 -2.73 -5.11 -10.50
C ASN A 77 -3.02 -5.10 -8.99
N VAL A 78 -2.99 -3.94 -8.34
CA VAL A 78 -3.34 -3.84 -6.91
C VAL A 78 -4.80 -4.25 -6.68
N ALA A 79 -5.72 -3.91 -7.59
CA ALA A 79 -7.12 -4.28 -7.47
C ALA A 79 -7.40 -5.76 -7.79
N SER A 80 -6.67 -6.36 -8.73
CA SER A 80 -6.88 -7.74 -9.17
C SER A 80 -6.15 -8.78 -8.31
N GLU A 81 -4.93 -8.46 -7.87
CA GLU A 81 -4.05 -9.37 -7.13
C GLU A 81 -3.97 -9.04 -5.64
N GLY A 82 -4.40 -7.84 -5.24
CA GLY A 82 -4.25 -7.36 -3.87
C GLY A 82 -5.14 -8.08 -2.86
N VAL A 83 -4.60 -8.28 -1.66
CA VAL A 83 -5.33 -8.87 -0.52
C VAL A 83 -5.74 -7.75 0.43
N LYS A 84 -7.06 -7.58 0.63
CA LYS A 84 -7.58 -6.64 1.62
C LYS A 84 -7.25 -7.11 3.04
N LEU A 85 -6.37 -6.36 3.71
CA LEU A 85 -5.99 -6.59 5.11
C LEU A 85 -6.96 -5.90 6.08
N PHE A 86 -7.53 -4.76 5.65
CA PHE A 86 -8.48 -3.99 6.44
C PHE A 86 -9.45 -3.25 5.51
N ASP A 87 -10.72 -3.22 5.88
CA ASP A 87 -11.74 -2.43 5.21
C ASP A 87 -12.65 -1.81 6.28
N ALA A 88 -12.62 -0.49 6.42
CA ALA A 88 -13.50 0.20 7.35
C ALA A 88 -14.92 0.23 6.77
N ALA A 89 -15.88 -0.28 7.56
CA ALA A 89 -17.31 -0.19 7.29
C ALA A 89 -17.82 1.27 7.32
#